data_AF-A0A6L8TYK7-F1
#
_entry.id   AF-A0A6L8TYK7-F1
#
_cell.length_a   1.000
_cell.length_b   1.000
_cell.length_c   1.000
_cell.angle_alpha   90.00
_cell.angle_beta   90.00
_cell.angle_gamma   90.00
#
_symmetry.space_group_name_H-M   'P 1'
#
loop_
_entity.id
_entity.type
_entity.pdbx_description
1 polymer ?
#
loop_
_entity_poly.entity_id
_entity_poly.type
_entity_poly.pdbx_seq_one_letter_code
_entity_poly.pdbx_strand_id
1 'polypeptide(L)'
;MNTKDLVDAGSYNFNSLYQLDAGCCGLQSGYDLCKSNYSWYADLEGRDDAFQYLLAKYISIDTVNYDLNLYYWERGYKFYAYNLEVFLAQKAYLEDATVDQKITLINELFKKQGVRDAGYGDDIYEGPAFVMSRIMYYDGYGPLLDDMEQNILIKNLVELGHLRVYLHEEGLEAQLRVFSLANDYLNELKTK
;
A
#
# COMPACT_ATOMS: atom_id res chain seq x y z
N MET A 1 -7.19 9.65 -22.95
CA MET A 1 -6.15 9.81 -21.91
C MET A 1 -5.30 8.55 -21.94
N ASN A 2 -3.96 8.67 -21.94
CA ASN A 2 -3.10 7.47 -21.91
C ASN A 2 -3.01 6.95 -20.45
N THR A 3 -2.49 5.73 -20.23
CA THR A 3 -2.41 5.13 -18.88
C THR A 3 -1.59 6.00 -17.92
N LYS A 4 -0.48 6.59 -18.39
CA LYS A 4 0.35 7.51 -17.60
C LYS A 4 -0.46 8.71 -17.08
N ASP A 5 -1.24 9.34 -17.94
CA ASP A 5 -2.06 10.50 -17.59
C ASP A 5 -3.14 10.12 -16.56
N LEU A 6 -3.72 8.91 -16.65
CA LEU A 6 -4.69 8.38 -15.68
C LEU A 6 -4.01 8.14 -14.31
N VAL A 7 -2.82 7.54 -14.31
CA VAL A 7 -2.02 7.33 -13.10
C VAL A 7 -1.61 8.66 -12.47
N ASP A 8 -1.18 9.63 -13.26
CA ASP A 8 -0.83 10.95 -12.77
C ASP A 8 -2.07 11.63 -12.17
N ALA A 9 -3.20 11.66 -12.88
CA ALA A 9 -4.45 12.24 -12.38
C ALA A 9 -4.91 11.58 -11.07
N GLY A 10 -4.84 10.25 -10.99
CA GLY A 10 -5.18 9.48 -9.80
C GLY A 10 -4.22 9.70 -8.65
N SER A 11 -2.93 9.93 -8.91
CA SER A 11 -1.94 10.22 -7.88
C SER A 11 -2.15 11.60 -7.25
N TYR A 12 -2.51 12.60 -8.05
CA TYR A 12 -2.58 14.00 -7.60
C TYR A 12 -3.95 14.44 -7.07
N ASN A 13 -5.06 13.85 -7.54
CA ASN A 13 -6.42 14.29 -7.19
C ASN A 13 -7.13 13.35 -6.20
N PHE A 14 -6.37 12.49 -5.52
CA PHE A 14 -6.97 11.46 -4.70
C PHE A 14 -7.38 11.96 -3.33
N ASN A 15 -8.59 11.61 -2.95
CA ASN A 15 -9.08 11.72 -1.58
C ASN A 15 -8.72 10.44 -0.80
N SER A 16 -7.43 10.08 -0.68
CA SER A 16 -6.99 8.86 0.04
C SER A 16 -7.51 8.77 1.46
N LEU A 17 -7.50 9.91 2.17
CA LEU A 17 -8.14 10.05 3.48
C LEU A 17 -9.62 9.65 3.43
N TYR A 18 -10.38 10.04 2.40
CA TYR A 18 -11.77 9.60 2.27
C TYR A 18 -11.91 8.13 1.87
N GLN A 19 -10.94 7.47 1.24
CA GLN A 19 -11.07 6.02 0.99
C GLN A 19 -10.81 5.19 2.25
N LEU A 20 -9.87 5.63 3.09
CA LEU A 20 -9.61 5.01 4.38
C LEU A 20 -10.74 5.32 5.38
N ASP A 21 -11.28 6.55 5.35
CA ASP A 21 -12.32 6.98 6.30
C ASP A 21 -13.76 6.69 5.82
N ALA A 22 -14.05 6.70 4.51
CA ALA A 22 -15.41 6.45 3.99
C ALA A 22 -15.73 4.96 3.79
N GLY A 23 -14.71 4.10 3.78
CA GLY A 23 -14.90 2.67 3.91
C GLY A 23 -15.16 2.34 5.38
N CYS A 24 -16.40 2.49 5.85
CA CYS A 24 -16.86 1.98 7.17
C CYS A 24 -16.39 0.55 7.51
N CYS A 25 -15.97 -0.17 6.46
CA CYS A 25 -15.95 -1.60 6.31
C CYS A 25 -14.68 -2.10 5.60
N GLY A 26 -13.67 -1.24 5.35
CA GLY A 26 -12.32 -1.62 4.89
C GLY A 26 -11.80 -0.95 3.61
N LEU A 27 -10.50 -1.11 3.34
CA LEU A 27 -9.75 -0.42 2.27
C LEU A 27 -10.33 -0.68 0.88
N GLN A 28 -10.67 -1.95 0.58
CA GLN A 28 -11.30 -2.31 -0.70
C GLN A 28 -12.68 -1.68 -0.86
N SER A 29 -13.47 -1.60 0.22
CA SER A 29 -14.81 -1.03 0.17
C SER A 29 -14.78 0.49 -0.10
N GLY A 30 -13.79 1.20 0.45
CA GLY A 30 -13.56 2.61 0.16
C GLY A 30 -13.15 2.83 -1.30
N TYR A 31 -12.29 1.97 -1.85
CA TYR A 31 -11.92 1.98 -3.25
C TYR A 31 -13.13 1.75 -4.18
N ASP A 32 -13.95 0.74 -3.89
CA ASP A 32 -15.15 0.41 -4.66
C ASP A 32 -16.18 1.56 -4.64
N LEU A 33 -16.32 2.25 -3.50
CA LEU A 33 -17.15 3.46 -3.39
C LEU A 33 -16.65 4.56 -4.31
N CYS A 34 -15.34 4.84 -4.35
CA CYS A 34 -14.81 5.84 -5.27
C CYS A 34 -14.96 5.43 -6.73
N LYS A 35 -14.73 4.16 -7.06
CA LYS A 35 -14.99 3.62 -8.40
C LYS A 35 -16.44 3.84 -8.84
N SER A 36 -17.40 3.72 -7.93
CA SER A 36 -18.82 3.98 -8.24
C SER A 36 -19.14 5.46 -8.54
N ASN A 37 -18.32 6.39 -8.04
CA ASN A 37 -18.54 7.83 -8.18
C ASN A 37 -17.68 8.48 -9.28
N TYR A 38 -16.61 7.82 -9.73
CA TYR A 38 -15.67 8.38 -10.70
C TYR A 38 -15.33 7.35 -11.79
N SER A 39 -15.71 7.66 -13.04
CA SER A 39 -15.58 6.73 -14.17
C SER A 39 -14.13 6.35 -14.52
N TRP A 40 -13.16 7.21 -14.18
CA TRP A 40 -11.75 7.00 -14.54
C TRP A 40 -11.11 5.79 -13.84
N TYR A 41 -11.68 5.28 -12.75
CA TYR A 41 -11.22 4.05 -12.09
C TYR A 41 -11.41 2.85 -12.99
N ALA A 42 -12.61 2.70 -13.57
CA ALA A 42 -12.90 1.62 -14.50
C ALA A 42 -12.01 1.71 -15.75
N ASP A 43 -11.75 2.93 -16.23
CA ASP A 43 -10.86 3.17 -17.38
C ASP A 43 -9.39 2.81 -17.08
N LEU A 44 -8.94 2.93 -15.83
CA LEU A 44 -7.59 2.57 -15.40
C LEU A 44 -7.49 1.05 -15.16
N GLU A 45 -8.45 0.45 -14.46
CA GLU A 45 -8.50 -1.01 -14.23
C GLU A 45 -8.58 -1.80 -15.53
N GLY A 46 -9.28 -1.27 -16.54
CA GLY A 46 -9.38 -1.90 -17.86
C GLY A 46 -8.10 -1.81 -18.70
N ARG A 47 -6.98 -1.31 -18.17
CA ARG A 47 -5.70 -1.24 -18.88
C ARG A 47 -4.79 -2.38 -18.45
N ASP A 48 -4.38 -3.19 -19.43
CA ASP A 48 -3.40 -4.27 -19.22
C ASP A 48 -2.06 -3.76 -18.67
N ASP A 49 -1.72 -2.49 -18.91
CA ASP A 49 -0.49 -1.86 -18.45
C ASP A 49 -0.66 -1.03 -17.16
N ALA A 50 -1.84 -0.99 -16.54
CA ALA A 50 -2.14 -0.16 -15.37
C ALA A 50 -1.14 -0.38 -14.23
N PHE A 51 -0.94 -1.65 -13.83
CA PHE A 51 -0.02 -2.00 -12.75
C PHE A 51 1.40 -1.54 -13.05
N GLN A 52 1.87 -1.73 -14.28
CA GLN A 52 3.22 -1.33 -14.69
C GLN A 52 3.41 0.18 -14.56
N TYR A 53 2.42 0.99 -14.97
CA TYR A 53 2.49 2.44 -14.84
C TYR A 53 2.36 2.91 -13.38
N LEU A 54 1.50 2.29 -12.57
CA LEU A 54 1.39 2.56 -11.14
C LEU A 54 2.72 2.28 -10.42
N LEU A 55 3.31 1.11 -10.67
CA LEU A 55 4.60 0.71 -10.10
C LEU A 55 5.74 1.63 -10.57
N ALA A 56 5.81 1.92 -11.87
CA ALA A 56 6.82 2.84 -12.41
C ALA A 56 6.71 4.24 -11.80
N LYS A 57 5.49 4.75 -11.63
CA LYS A 57 5.25 6.03 -10.94
C LYS A 57 5.70 5.96 -9.49
N TYR A 58 5.35 4.90 -8.76
CA TYR A 58 5.75 4.72 -7.37
C TYR A 58 7.29 4.69 -7.20
N ILE A 59 7.98 3.94 -8.06
CA ILE A 59 9.46 3.89 -8.09
C ILE A 59 10.06 5.27 -8.39
N SER A 60 9.46 6.05 -9.30
CA SER A 60 9.98 7.36 -9.71
C SER A 60 9.97 8.43 -8.60
N ILE A 61 9.24 8.19 -7.51
CA ILE A 61 9.22 9.09 -6.36
C ILE A 61 10.54 8.94 -5.59
N ASP A 62 11.39 9.97 -5.66
CA ASP A 62 12.67 10.03 -4.94
C ASP A 62 12.44 10.21 -3.44
N THR A 63 12.61 9.12 -2.70
CA THR A 63 12.42 9.09 -1.24
C THR A 63 13.67 9.37 -0.42
N VAL A 64 14.84 9.53 -1.05
CA VAL A 64 16.13 9.67 -0.36
C VAL A 64 16.45 11.13 -0.04
N ASN A 65 16.08 12.06 -0.92
CA ASN A 65 16.45 13.47 -0.79
C ASN A 65 15.39 14.33 -0.07
N TYR A 66 14.49 13.71 0.71
CA TYR A 66 13.46 14.47 1.42
C TYR A 66 13.99 15.18 2.65
N ASP A 67 13.52 16.42 2.85
CA ASP A 67 13.78 17.16 4.07
C ASP A 67 12.90 16.62 5.21
N LEU A 68 13.50 15.76 6.03
CA LEU A 68 12.85 15.16 7.19
C LEU A 68 12.56 16.18 8.31
N ASN A 69 13.01 17.43 8.19
CA ASN A 69 12.75 18.49 9.17
C ASN A 69 11.40 19.20 8.95
N LEU A 70 10.74 19.02 7.80
CA LEU A 70 9.42 19.60 7.55
C LEU A 70 8.33 18.99 8.46
N TYR A 71 7.24 19.70 8.73
CA TYR A 71 6.10 19.11 9.44
C TYR A 71 5.44 18.03 8.59
N TYR A 72 4.83 17.00 9.20
CA TYR A 72 4.43 15.81 8.44
C TYR A 72 3.39 16.06 7.33
N TRP A 73 2.51 17.06 7.48
CA TRP A 73 1.61 17.50 6.38
C TRP A 73 2.36 18.26 5.29
N GLU A 74 3.38 19.03 5.66
CA GLU A 74 4.21 19.83 4.74
C GLU A 74 5.20 18.95 3.97
N ARG A 75 5.49 17.75 4.49
CA ARG A 75 6.40 16.81 3.83
C ARG A 75 5.91 16.45 2.44
N GLY A 76 4.62 16.52 2.10
CA GLY A 76 4.03 16.22 0.77
C GLY A 76 4.18 14.74 0.32
N TYR A 77 5.38 14.20 0.56
CA TYR A 77 5.89 12.85 0.74
C TYR A 77 4.85 11.79 1.01
N LYS A 78 4.02 12.04 2.01
CA LYS A 78 3.13 11.03 2.53
C LYS A 78 1.93 10.92 1.61
N PHE A 79 1.30 12.03 1.26
CA PHE A 79 0.05 11.99 0.54
C PHE A 79 0.15 11.30 -0.83
N TYR A 80 1.13 11.66 -1.68
CA TYR A 80 1.20 11.09 -3.04
C TYR A 80 1.71 9.64 -3.08
N ALA A 81 2.77 9.32 -2.32
CA ALA A 81 3.27 7.95 -2.25
C ALA A 81 2.24 7.03 -1.59
N TYR A 82 1.53 7.53 -0.58
CA TYR A 82 0.46 6.80 0.09
C TYR A 82 -0.77 6.61 -0.80
N ASN A 83 -1.15 7.60 -1.63
CA ASN A 83 -2.19 7.41 -2.65
C ASN A 83 -1.86 6.24 -3.58
N LEU A 84 -0.60 6.18 -4.04
CA LEU A 84 -0.13 5.08 -4.88
C LEU A 84 -0.07 3.76 -4.12
N GLU A 85 0.33 3.75 -2.85
CA GLU A 85 0.27 2.58 -1.97
C GLU A 85 -1.17 2.06 -1.85
N VAL A 86 -2.16 2.94 -1.65
CA VAL A 86 -3.58 2.58 -1.65
C VAL A 86 -3.98 1.93 -2.98
N PHE A 87 -3.59 2.49 -4.14
CA PHE A 87 -3.84 1.85 -5.44
C PHE A 87 -3.19 0.47 -5.54
N LEU A 88 -1.90 0.38 -5.22
CA LEU A 88 -1.11 -0.84 -5.32
C LEU A 88 -1.57 -1.93 -4.33
N ALA A 89 -2.42 -1.61 -3.35
CA ALA A 89 -3.02 -2.55 -2.40
C ALA A 89 -4.41 -3.09 -2.81
N GLN A 90 -4.97 -2.65 -3.96
CA GLN A 90 -6.30 -3.09 -4.38
C GLN A 90 -6.26 -4.41 -5.15
N LYS A 91 -7.32 -5.20 -4.98
CA LYS A 91 -7.48 -6.49 -5.66
C LYS A 91 -7.25 -6.39 -7.17
N ALA A 92 -7.88 -5.39 -7.80
CA ALA A 92 -7.87 -5.21 -9.25
C ALA A 92 -6.47 -5.05 -9.86
N TYR A 93 -5.48 -4.64 -9.07
CA TYR A 93 -4.11 -4.49 -9.53
C TYR A 93 -3.21 -5.65 -9.08
N LEU A 94 -3.50 -6.28 -7.93
CA LEU A 94 -2.68 -7.33 -7.36
C LEU A 94 -2.98 -8.75 -7.88
N GLU A 95 -4.24 -9.05 -8.19
CA GLU A 95 -4.67 -10.39 -8.60
C GLU A 95 -3.99 -10.83 -9.91
N ASP A 96 -3.83 -9.90 -10.86
CA ASP A 96 -3.22 -10.16 -12.18
C ASP A 96 -1.75 -9.75 -12.26
N ALA A 97 -1.16 -9.24 -11.17
CA ALA A 97 0.26 -8.87 -11.17
C ALA A 97 1.15 -10.11 -11.31
N THR A 98 2.12 -10.04 -12.21
CA THR A 98 3.12 -11.10 -12.41
C THR A 98 4.03 -11.23 -11.18
N VAL A 99 4.68 -12.39 -11.05
CA VAL A 99 5.66 -12.64 -9.98
C VAL A 99 6.77 -11.57 -9.97
N ASP A 100 7.33 -11.22 -11.13
CA ASP A 100 8.37 -10.20 -11.25
C ASP A 100 7.90 -8.81 -10.81
N GLN A 101 6.66 -8.45 -11.15
CA GLN A 101 6.02 -7.21 -10.72
C GLN A 101 5.83 -7.18 -9.19
N LYS A 102 5.37 -8.27 -8.59
CA LYS A 102 5.22 -8.40 -7.13
C LYS A 102 6.58 -8.31 -6.42
N ILE A 103 7.59 -9.02 -6.91
CA ILE A 103 8.97 -8.94 -6.39
C ILE A 103 9.49 -7.51 -6.47
N THR A 104 9.29 -6.84 -7.61
CA THR A 104 9.75 -5.45 -7.81
C THR A 104 9.06 -4.50 -6.84
N LEU A 105 7.74 -4.63 -6.69
CA LEU A 105 6.96 -3.83 -5.74
C LEU A 105 7.44 -4.04 -4.30
N ILE A 106 7.55 -5.30 -3.84
CA ILE A 106 7.99 -5.61 -2.46
C ILE A 106 9.39 -5.03 -2.18
N ASN A 107 10.34 -5.18 -3.10
CA ASN A 107 11.68 -4.62 -2.92
C ASN A 107 11.65 -3.07 -2.81
N GLU A 108 10.86 -2.39 -3.64
CA GLU A 108 10.74 -0.94 -3.56
C GLU A 108 10.04 -0.49 -2.27
N LEU A 109 9.02 -1.23 -1.80
CA LEU A 109 8.37 -0.97 -0.51
C LEU A 109 9.36 -1.08 0.66
N PHE A 110 10.22 -2.10 0.69
CA PHE A 110 11.29 -2.22 1.69
C PHE A 110 12.28 -1.05 1.62
N LYS A 111 12.74 -0.69 0.42
CA LYS A 111 13.66 0.44 0.23
C LYS A 111 13.04 1.75 0.72
N LYS A 112 11.78 2.01 0.37
CA LYS A 112 11.06 3.22 0.80
C LYS A 112 10.78 3.21 2.30
N GLN A 113 10.51 2.06 2.91
CA GLN A 113 10.42 1.92 4.36
C GLN A 113 11.75 2.24 5.05
N GLY A 114 12.88 1.78 4.51
CA GLY A 114 14.21 2.03 5.08
C GLY A 114 14.65 3.50 5.07
N VAL A 115 14.13 4.31 4.13
CA VAL A 115 14.41 5.76 4.06
C VAL A 115 13.32 6.62 4.72
N ARG A 116 12.20 6.02 5.17
CA ARG A 116 11.17 6.70 5.98
C ARG A 116 11.65 7.07 7.40
N ASP A 117 12.90 6.77 7.76
CA ASP A 117 13.48 6.90 9.11
C ASP A 117 13.36 8.32 9.70
N ALA A 118 12.33 8.61 10.51
CA ALA A 118 12.19 9.86 11.27
C ALA A 118 11.06 9.83 12.33
N GLY A 119 11.25 9.08 13.42
CA GLY A 119 10.53 9.29 14.69
C GLY A 119 9.10 8.73 14.78
N TYR A 120 8.76 8.30 16.00
CA TYR A 120 7.41 7.96 16.47
C TYR A 120 6.43 9.08 16.11
N GLY A 121 5.82 8.98 14.93
CA GLY A 121 4.70 9.81 14.53
C GLY A 121 3.47 8.92 14.45
N ASP A 122 2.39 9.37 15.05
CA ASP A 122 1.17 8.58 15.34
C ASP A 122 0.52 7.89 14.12
N ASP A 123 0.85 8.28 12.87
CA ASP A 123 -0.02 7.97 11.72
C ASP A 123 0.63 7.32 10.48
N ILE A 124 1.93 6.93 10.46
CA ILE A 124 2.64 6.88 9.14
C ILE A 124 3.59 5.69 8.88
N TYR A 125 3.47 4.62 9.67
CA TYR A 125 4.19 3.37 9.40
C TYR A 125 3.41 2.35 8.55
N GLU A 126 2.18 2.67 8.15
CA GLU A 126 1.24 1.66 7.65
C GLU A 126 1.31 1.43 6.14
N GLY A 127 1.64 2.47 5.37
CA GLY A 127 1.70 2.46 3.90
C GLY A 127 2.34 1.20 3.32
N PRO A 128 3.66 1.04 3.46
CA PRO A 128 4.34 -0.15 2.96
C PRO A 128 3.85 -1.46 3.56
N ALA A 129 3.53 -1.47 4.86
CA ALA A 129 3.09 -2.67 5.56
C ALA A 129 1.74 -3.21 5.03
N PHE A 130 0.74 -2.35 4.82
CA PHE A 130 -0.54 -2.81 4.29
C PHE A 130 -0.44 -3.23 2.81
N VAL A 131 0.41 -2.57 2.00
CA VAL A 131 0.58 -3.01 0.60
C VAL A 131 1.21 -4.41 0.58
N MET A 132 2.28 -4.62 1.35
CA MET A 132 2.93 -5.93 1.45
C MET A 132 1.96 -7.01 1.95
N SER A 133 1.19 -6.72 2.99
CA SER A 133 0.22 -7.67 3.53
C SER A 133 -0.89 -7.99 2.53
N ARG A 134 -1.29 -7.01 1.71
CA ARG A 134 -2.31 -7.21 0.66
C ARG A 134 -1.82 -8.03 -0.51
N ILE A 135 -0.55 -7.90 -0.89
CA ILE A 135 0.07 -8.80 -1.88
C ILE A 135 -0.01 -10.25 -1.39
N MET A 136 0.43 -10.51 -0.16
CA MET A 136 0.39 -11.83 0.46
C MET A 136 -1.04 -12.36 0.63
N TYR A 137 -1.99 -11.51 1.03
CA TYR A 137 -3.39 -11.86 1.24
C TYR A 137 -4.07 -12.31 -0.05
N TYR A 138 -3.90 -11.56 -1.15
CA TYR A 138 -4.52 -11.92 -2.43
C TYR A 138 -3.88 -13.14 -3.10
N ASP A 139 -2.63 -13.46 -2.76
CA ASP A 139 -1.97 -14.70 -3.16
C ASP A 139 -2.32 -15.90 -2.26
N GLY A 140 -3.10 -15.68 -1.20
CA GLY A 140 -3.49 -16.74 -0.25
C GLY A 140 -2.30 -17.29 0.55
N TYR A 141 -1.32 -16.45 0.88
CA TYR A 141 -0.13 -16.86 1.64
C TYR A 141 -0.51 -17.32 3.05
N GLY A 142 -0.49 -18.64 3.27
CA GLY A 142 -0.94 -19.30 4.50
C GLY A 142 -0.41 -18.68 5.80
N PRO A 143 0.90 -18.42 5.94
CA PRO A 143 1.45 -17.82 7.17
C PRO A 143 0.85 -16.45 7.52
N LEU A 144 0.48 -15.62 6.55
CA LEU A 144 -0.23 -14.37 6.84
C LEU A 144 -1.67 -14.63 7.30
N LEU A 145 -2.38 -15.56 6.64
CA LEU A 145 -3.76 -15.89 6.99
C LEU A 145 -3.85 -16.44 8.43
N ASP A 146 -2.91 -17.31 8.81
CA ASP A 146 -2.80 -17.83 10.18
C ASP A 146 -2.58 -16.70 11.21
N ASP A 147 -1.71 -15.75 10.88
CA ASP A 147 -1.44 -14.57 11.71
C ASP A 147 -2.68 -13.65 11.82
N MET A 148 -3.46 -13.48 10.75
CA MET A 148 -4.70 -12.70 10.77
C MET A 148 -5.79 -13.33 11.66
N GLU A 149 -5.84 -14.65 11.75
CA GLU A 149 -6.79 -15.34 12.65
C GLU A 149 -6.45 -15.14 14.13
N GLN A 150 -5.16 -14.99 14.44
CA GLN A 150 -4.66 -14.89 15.82
C GLN A 150 -4.47 -13.44 16.28
N ASN A 151 -4.27 -12.49 15.36
CA ASN A 151 -3.93 -11.12 15.68
C ASN A 151 -4.85 -10.12 14.93
N ILE A 152 -5.76 -9.51 15.68
CA ILE A 152 -6.72 -8.53 15.16
C ILE A 152 -6.05 -7.28 14.59
N LEU A 153 -4.86 -6.90 15.07
CA LEU A 153 -4.11 -5.75 14.53
C LEU A 153 -3.57 -6.06 13.15
N ILE A 154 -2.98 -7.26 12.93
CA ILE A 154 -2.55 -7.69 11.60
C ILE A 154 -3.76 -7.76 10.66
N LYS A 155 -4.88 -8.32 11.12
CA LYS A 155 -6.11 -8.35 10.35
C LYS A 155 -6.60 -6.95 9.97
N ASN A 156 -6.62 -6.01 10.92
CA ASN A 156 -7.02 -4.62 10.65
C ASN A 156 -6.06 -3.92 9.68
N LEU A 157 -4.76 -4.15 9.81
CA LEU A 157 -3.77 -3.61 8.87
C LEU A 157 -4.04 -4.12 7.44
N VAL A 158 -4.32 -5.41 7.29
CA VAL A 158 -4.65 -6.01 5.99
C VAL A 158 -5.98 -5.48 5.46
N GLU A 159 -7.06 -5.57 6.22
CA GLU A 159 -8.42 -5.30 5.71
C GLU A 159 -8.76 -3.81 5.62
N LEU A 160 -8.25 -3.01 6.57
CA LEU A 160 -8.58 -1.59 6.69
C LEU A 160 -7.48 -0.68 6.15
N GLY A 161 -6.26 -1.20 5.93
CA GLY A 161 -5.11 -0.38 5.57
C GLY A 161 -4.68 0.60 6.67
N HIS A 162 -5.17 0.37 7.91
CA HIS A 162 -4.95 1.25 9.04
C HIS A 162 -4.89 0.46 10.36
N LEU A 163 -4.03 0.90 11.27
CA LEU A 163 -4.00 0.51 12.66
C LEU A 163 -4.49 1.70 13.47
N ARG A 164 -5.54 1.55 14.30
CA ARG A 164 -5.81 2.57 15.32
C ARG A 164 -4.71 2.50 16.38
N VAL A 165 -3.58 3.14 16.11
CA VAL A 165 -2.40 3.17 17.00
C VAL A 165 -2.65 4.16 18.13
N TYR A 166 -3.64 3.88 18.98
CA TYR A 166 -3.70 4.48 20.32
C TYR A 166 -2.80 3.72 21.32
N LEU A 167 -2.12 2.65 20.87
CA LEU A 167 -1.25 1.78 21.66
C LEU A 167 0.05 1.53 20.87
N HIS A 168 1.12 2.22 21.25
CA HIS A 168 2.36 2.33 20.46
C HIS A 168 3.14 1.02 20.22
N GLU A 169 2.99 -0.01 21.06
CA GLU A 169 3.84 -1.20 20.99
C GLU A 169 3.23 -2.32 20.13
N GLU A 170 1.97 -2.71 20.40
CA GLU A 170 1.33 -3.82 19.68
C GLU A 170 1.13 -3.54 18.18
N GLY A 171 0.85 -2.27 17.82
CA GLY A 171 0.76 -1.85 16.43
C GLY A 171 2.09 -1.94 15.69
N LEU A 172 3.19 -1.57 16.37
CA LEU A 172 4.54 -1.71 15.83
C LEU A 172 4.91 -3.18 15.66
N GLU A 173 4.60 -4.03 16.64
CA GLU A 173 4.82 -5.48 16.55
C GLU A 173 4.07 -6.10 15.37
N ALA A 174 2.81 -5.72 15.15
CA ALA A 174 2.02 -6.18 14.01
C ALA A 174 2.67 -5.79 12.67
N GLN A 175 3.18 -4.55 12.55
CA GLN A 175 3.88 -4.11 11.34
C GLN A 175 5.20 -4.85 11.13
N LEU A 176 6.02 -4.99 12.17
CA LEU A 176 7.29 -5.71 12.11
C LEU A 176 7.06 -7.18 11.72
N ARG A 177 5.99 -7.78 12.23
CA ARG A 177 5.59 -9.14 11.86
C ARG A 177 5.22 -9.24 10.38
N VAL A 178 4.45 -8.29 9.85
CA VAL A 178 4.13 -8.24 8.41
C VAL A 178 5.39 -8.06 7.56
N PHE A 179 6.34 -7.20 7.96
CA PHE A 179 7.61 -7.06 7.25
C PHE A 179 8.42 -8.37 7.26
N SER A 180 8.45 -9.08 8.39
CA SER A 180 9.09 -10.39 8.46
C SER A 180 8.44 -11.37 7.48
N LEU A 181 7.11 -11.50 7.51
CA LEU A 181 6.37 -12.38 6.60
C LEU A 181 6.58 -12.02 5.13
N ALA A 182 6.61 -10.73 4.80
CA ALA A 182 6.84 -10.24 3.45
C ALA A 182 8.26 -10.59 2.95
N ASN A 183 9.26 -10.57 3.84
CA ASN A 183 10.62 -11.00 3.49
C ASN A 183 10.67 -12.52 3.21
N ASP A 184 9.98 -13.34 4.01
CA ASP A 184 9.90 -14.78 3.80
C ASP A 184 9.18 -15.10 2.47
N TYR A 185 8.02 -14.48 2.25
CA TYR A 185 7.25 -14.61 1.01
C TYR A 185 8.04 -14.14 -0.22
N LEU A 186 8.80 -13.03 -0.11
CA LEU A 186 9.69 -12.56 -1.17
C LEU A 186 10.75 -13.60 -1.54
N ASN A 187 11.30 -14.33 -0.56
CA ASN A 187 12.25 -15.40 -0.82
C ASN A 187 11.58 -16.58 -1.54
N GLU A 188 10.35 -16.94 -1.15
CA GLU A 188 9.58 -17.97 -1.87
C GLU A 188 9.34 -17.58 -3.33
N LEU A 189 8.89 -16.34 -3.60
CA LEU A 189 8.66 -15.83 -4.95
C LEU A 189 9.91 -15.92 -5.83
N LYS A 190 11.10 -15.65 -5.26
CA LYS A 190 12.39 -15.72 -5.98
C LYS A 190 12.86 -17.15 -6.29
N THR A 191 12.25 -18.16 -5.68
CA THR A 191 12.65 -19.58 -5.83
C THR A 191 11.69 -20.40 -6.69
N LYS A 192 10.56 -19.82 -7.10
CA LYS A 192 9.60 -20.40 -8.04
C LYS A 192 9.98 -20.06 -9.48
#